data_AF-A0A4Q3E3G0-F1
#
_entry.id   AF-A0A4Q3E3G0-F1
#
_cell.length_a   1.000
_cell.length_b   1.000
_cell.length_c   1.000
_cell.angle_alpha   90.00
_cell.angle_beta   90.00
_cell.angle_gamma   90.00
#
_symmetry.space_group_name_H-M   'P 1'
#
loop_
_entity.id
_entity.type
_entity.pdbx_description
1 polymer ?
#
loop_
_entity_poly.entity_id
_entity_poly.type
_entity_poly.pdbx_seq_one_letter_code
_entity_poly.pdbx_strand_id
1 'polypeptide(L)'
;MSAEKRRALGKGLSALLNDSDNVFPNKKTPASQPAEVNNLGSVNDIGIDQIEVNPFQPRTEFDEQALAELSDSIKKQGLIQPITVRRVTAGKYQLISGERRLRASKLAGLKEIPAYIRTANDQQMLEMALIENIQRENLNAIEVALSFQRMIDECSLKQEELGERVSKNRSTVTNYLRLLKLPPTIQASLRDGQITMGHAKALIGVDDPAQQLFFHQYIIQHDLSVRKTEEMVR
;
A
#
# COMPACT_ATOMS: atom_id res chain seq x y z
N MET A 1 -57.63 32.82 -21.33
CA MET A 1 -56.36 33.55 -21.52
C MET A 1 -55.33 32.94 -20.59
N SER A 2 -54.48 32.08 -21.12
CA SER A 2 -53.53 31.26 -20.38
C SER A 2 -52.12 31.66 -20.79
N ALA A 3 -51.38 32.31 -19.90
CA ALA A 3 -50.02 32.78 -20.13
C ALA A 3 -49.00 31.78 -19.57
N GLU A 4 -48.27 31.13 -20.48
CA GLU A 4 -47.12 30.29 -20.20
C GLU A 4 -45.98 31.10 -19.55
N LYS A 5 -45.38 30.55 -18.48
CA LYS A 5 -44.16 31.10 -17.87
C LYS A 5 -42.98 30.19 -18.20
N ARG A 6 -42.01 30.80 -18.89
CA ARG A 6 -40.81 30.21 -19.49
C ARG A 6 -39.91 29.51 -18.46
N ARG A 7 -39.56 28.25 -18.74
CA ARG A 7 -38.39 27.55 -18.19
C ARG A 7 -37.18 27.89 -19.05
N ALA A 8 -36.24 28.66 -18.53
CA ALA A 8 -34.91 28.83 -19.10
C ALA A 8 -33.89 28.29 -18.09
N LEU A 9 -33.57 27.01 -18.20
CA LEU A 9 -32.37 26.42 -17.58
C LEU A 9 -31.64 25.56 -18.63
N GLY A 10 -30.47 26.07 -19.02
CA GLY A 10 -29.30 25.35 -19.52
C GLY A 10 -29.50 24.20 -20.51
N LYS A 11 -29.22 24.46 -21.79
CA LYS A 11 -29.00 23.47 -22.87
C LYS A 11 -27.72 22.60 -22.68
N GLY A 12 -27.32 22.30 -21.44
CA GLY A 12 -26.02 21.69 -21.15
C GLY A 12 -26.05 20.36 -20.41
N LEU A 13 -27.18 19.96 -19.80
CA LEU A 13 -27.25 18.72 -19.01
C LEU A 13 -27.90 17.53 -19.73
N SER A 14 -28.58 17.75 -20.86
CA SER A 14 -29.27 16.69 -21.61
C SER A 14 -28.35 15.82 -22.47
N ALA A 15 -27.06 16.19 -22.58
CA ALA A 15 -26.07 15.44 -23.37
C ALA A 15 -25.32 14.36 -22.56
N LEU A 16 -25.48 14.34 -21.24
CA LEU A 16 -24.77 13.40 -20.34
C LEU A 16 -25.66 12.31 -19.74
N LEU A 17 -26.96 12.30 -20.06
CA LEU A 17 -27.97 11.42 -19.43
C LEU A 17 -28.65 10.47 -20.42
N ASN A 18 -28.13 10.33 -21.64
CA ASN A 18 -28.80 9.59 -22.72
C ASN A 18 -28.05 8.34 -23.21
N ASP A 19 -27.24 7.69 -22.35
CA ASP A 19 -26.58 6.43 -22.70
C ASP A 19 -26.79 5.29 -21.68
N SER A 20 -27.90 5.34 -20.95
CA SER A 20 -28.39 4.23 -20.15
C SER A 20 -29.81 3.92 -20.61
N ASP A 21 -29.90 3.07 -21.65
CA ASP A 21 -30.91 2.01 -21.84
C ASP A 21 -31.04 1.63 -23.32
N ASN A 22 -30.40 0.53 -23.71
CA ASN A 22 -30.83 -0.36 -24.80
C ASN A 22 -30.11 -1.70 -24.62
N VAL A 23 -30.72 -2.67 -23.93
CA VAL A 23 -31.64 -3.68 -24.49
C VAL A 23 -30.91 -4.61 -25.49
N PHE A 24 -30.74 -5.85 -25.03
CA PHE A 24 -30.31 -7.03 -25.76
C PHE A 24 -30.82 -7.09 -27.22
N PRO A 25 -29.95 -7.54 -28.15
CA PRO A 25 -30.40 -8.62 -29.01
C PRO A 25 -29.40 -9.78 -29.07
N ASN A 26 -29.96 -10.95 -28.80
CA ASN A 26 -29.39 -12.27 -28.98
C ASN A 26 -29.02 -12.53 -30.46
N LYS A 27 -27.77 -12.89 -30.75
CA LYS A 27 -27.39 -13.53 -32.02
C LYS A 27 -26.24 -14.52 -31.83
N LYS A 28 -26.57 -15.81 -31.86
CA LYS A 28 -25.67 -16.93 -32.20
C LYS A 28 -25.06 -16.61 -33.59
N THR A 29 -23.77 -16.75 -33.91
CA THR A 29 -22.91 -17.96 -34.02
C THR A 29 -21.52 -17.50 -34.57
N PRO A 30 -20.53 -18.38 -34.86
CA PRO A 30 -19.33 -18.68 -34.09
C PRO A 30 -18.00 -18.10 -34.68
N ALA A 31 -16.90 -18.41 -33.98
CA ALA A 31 -15.50 -18.49 -34.45
C ALA A 31 -14.52 -17.39 -33.97
N SER A 32 -13.61 -17.84 -33.12
CA SER A 32 -12.17 -17.53 -33.15
C SER A 32 -11.71 -16.13 -32.74
N GLN A 33 -11.59 -15.95 -31.42
CA GLN A 33 -10.48 -15.21 -30.78
C GLN A 33 -10.50 -15.58 -29.28
N PRO A 34 -9.38 -15.92 -28.63
CA PRO A 34 -9.36 -15.95 -27.18
C PRO A 34 -9.52 -14.50 -26.73
N ALA A 35 -10.71 -14.17 -26.23
CA ALA A 35 -10.95 -12.92 -25.54
C ALA A 35 -10.01 -12.90 -24.34
N GLU A 36 -8.97 -12.07 -24.41
CA GLU A 36 -8.26 -11.62 -23.22
C GLU A 36 -9.29 -10.94 -22.33
N VAL A 37 -9.77 -11.67 -21.35
CA VAL A 37 -10.68 -11.17 -20.35
C VAL A 37 -9.92 -10.08 -19.62
N ASN A 38 -10.34 -8.83 -19.81
CA ASN A 38 -9.84 -7.67 -19.08
C ASN A 38 -10.27 -7.77 -17.61
N ASN A 39 -9.66 -8.71 -16.88
CA ASN A 39 -9.80 -8.89 -15.44
C ASN A 39 -8.85 -7.93 -14.72
N LEU A 40 -9.01 -6.62 -14.97
CA LEU A 40 -8.31 -5.60 -14.21
C LEU A 40 -8.97 -5.51 -12.82
N GLY A 41 -8.22 -5.87 -11.78
CA GLY A 41 -8.68 -5.85 -10.37
C GLY A 41 -9.13 -7.20 -9.80
N SER A 42 -9.23 -8.25 -10.63
CA SER A 42 -9.53 -9.61 -10.18
C SER A 42 -8.24 -10.37 -9.83
N VAL A 43 -8.32 -11.29 -8.86
CA VAL A 43 -7.23 -12.25 -8.59
C VAL A 43 -7.17 -13.22 -9.76
N ASN A 44 -6.02 -13.31 -10.43
CA ASN A 44 -5.77 -14.27 -11.51
C ASN A 44 -4.57 -15.13 -11.14
N ASP A 45 -4.59 -16.41 -11.52
CA ASP A 45 -3.41 -17.27 -11.40
C ASP A 45 -2.42 -16.96 -12.52
N ILE A 46 -1.17 -16.65 -12.14
CA ILE A 46 -0.10 -16.27 -13.06
C ILE A 46 1.05 -17.25 -12.93
N GLY A 47 1.58 -17.69 -14.07
CA GLY A 47 2.78 -18.50 -14.13
C GLY A 47 3.96 -17.81 -13.45
N ILE A 48 4.61 -18.49 -12.52
CA ILE A 48 5.73 -17.92 -11.75
C ILE A 48 6.88 -17.48 -12.66
N ASP A 49 7.08 -18.19 -13.77
CA ASP A 49 8.11 -17.88 -14.78
C ASP A 49 7.80 -16.62 -15.59
N GLN A 50 6.55 -16.16 -15.58
CA GLN A 50 6.11 -14.93 -16.24
C GLN A 50 6.32 -13.69 -15.34
N ILE A 51 6.72 -13.88 -14.08
CA ILE A 51 6.88 -12.80 -13.09
C ILE A 51 8.36 -12.49 -12.93
N GLU A 52 8.75 -11.33 -13.47
CA GLU A 52 10.08 -10.77 -13.28
C GLU A 52 10.11 -9.96 -11.97
N VAL A 53 11.10 -10.25 -11.12
CA VAL A 53 11.33 -9.46 -9.90
C VAL A 53 11.88 -8.09 -10.28
N ASN A 54 11.49 -7.06 -9.53
CA ASN A 54 12.04 -5.73 -9.75
C ASN A 54 13.51 -5.70 -9.28
N PRO A 55 14.50 -5.44 -10.17
CA PRO A 55 15.92 -5.41 -9.80
C PRO A 55 16.27 -4.31 -8.79
N PHE A 56 15.36 -3.36 -8.55
CA PHE A 56 15.54 -2.28 -7.59
C PHE A 56 14.97 -2.59 -6.19
N GLN A 57 14.51 -3.82 -5.91
CA GLN A 57 14.01 -4.19 -4.58
C GLN A 57 15.12 -4.18 -3.51
N PRO A 58 14.97 -3.39 -2.42
CA PRO A 58 16.04 -3.14 -1.46
C PRO A 58 16.21 -4.24 -0.39
N ARG A 59 15.36 -5.27 -0.34
CA ARG A 59 15.64 -6.43 0.52
C ARG A 59 16.67 -7.32 -0.18
N THR A 60 17.93 -7.10 0.12
CA THR A 60 19.02 -8.01 -0.27
C THR A 60 19.21 -9.15 0.74
N GLU A 61 18.83 -8.94 2.00
CA GLU A 61 18.90 -9.95 3.06
C GLU A 61 17.51 -10.53 3.36
N PHE A 62 17.35 -11.81 3.03
CA PHE A 62 16.21 -12.60 3.46
C PHE A 62 16.70 -13.60 4.50
N ASP A 63 15.99 -13.64 5.62
CA ASP A 63 16.13 -14.72 6.58
C ASP A 63 15.67 -16.04 5.91
N GLU A 64 16.64 -16.90 5.60
CA GLU A 64 16.41 -18.17 4.92
C GLU A 64 15.53 -19.12 5.74
N GLN A 65 15.60 -19.07 7.08
CA GLN A 65 14.76 -19.89 7.95
C GLN A 65 13.29 -19.45 7.84
N ALA A 66 13.02 -18.15 7.95
CA ALA A 66 11.66 -17.62 7.83
C ALA A 66 11.10 -17.74 6.40
N LEU A 67 11.93 -17.93 5.38
CA LEU A 67 11.51 -18.22 4.01
C LEU A 67 11.16 -19.70 3.83
N ALA A 68 11.93 -20.61 4.44
CA ALA A 68 11.67 -22.04 4.43
C ALA A 68 10.35 -22.38 5.14
N GLU A 69 10.10 -21.79 6.32
CA GLU A 69 8.83 -21.96 7.04
C GLU A 69 7.62 -21.52 6.20
N LEU A 70 7.74 -20.37 5.51
CA LEU A 70 6.68 -19.87 4.64
C LEU A 70 6.47 -20.80 3.43
N SER A 71 7.55 -21.32 2.83
CA SER A 71 7.48 -22.31 1.74
C SER A 71 6.75 -23.57 2.18
N ASP A 72 7.06 -24.11 3.37
CA ASP A 72 6.40 -25.31 3.89
C ASP A 72 4.92 -25.09 4.21
N SER A 73 4.55 -23.89 4.66
CA SER A 73 3.15 -23.48 4.79
C SER A 73 2.44 -23.43 3.43
N ILE A 74 3.07 -22.81 2.43
CA ILE A 74 2.54 -22.70 1.06
C ILE A 74 2.41 -24.08 0.39
N LYS A 75 3.31 -25.04 0.63
CA LYS A 75 3.17 -26.42 0.13
C LYS A 75 1.91 -27.12 0.66
N LYS A 76 1.50 -26.83 1.90
CA LYS A 76 0.35 -27.47 2.54
C LYS A 76 -0.98 -26.82 2.17
N GLN A 77 -1.01 -25.49 2.10
CA GLN A 77 -2.26 -24.72 2.01
C GLN A 77 -2.39 -23.89 0.73
N GLY A 78 -1.36 -23.86 -0.10
CA GLY A 78 -1.26 -22.93 -1.22
C GLY A 78 -0.98 -21.50 -0.76
N LEU A 79 -0.91 -20.58 -1.73
CA LEU A 79 -0.72 -19.16 -1.43
C LEU A 79 -2.06 -18.50 -1.09
N ILE A 80 -2.32 -18.29 0.20
CA ILE A 80 -3.57 -17.68 0.68
C ILE A 80 -3.68 -16.20 0.28
N GLN A 81 -2.56 -15.45 0.38
CA GLN A 81 -2.53 -14.02 0.08
C GLN A 81 -1.93 -13.75 -1.31
N PRO A 82 -2.73 -13.25 -2.28
CA PRO A 82 -2.26 -12.95 -3.62
C PRO A 82 -1.14 -11.92 -3.63
N ILE A 83 -0.20 -12.06 -4.57
CA ILE A 83 0.83 -11.05 -4.83
C ILE A 83 0.29 -9.93 -5.72
N THR A 84 1.02 -8.83 -5.86
CA THR A 84 0.63 -7.73 -6.76
C THR A 84 1.66 -7.60 -7.87
N VAL A 85 1.20 -7.58 -9.11
CA VAL A 85 2.07 -7.49 -10.29
C VAL A 85 1.57 -6.43 -11.27
N ARG A 86 2.50 -5.83 -12.01
CA ARG A 86 2.24 -4.93 -13.12
C ARG A 86 2.34 -5.69 -14.43
N ARG A 87 1.36 -5.57 -15.33
CA ARG A 87 1.48 -6.08 -16.71
C ARG A 87 2.47 -5.20 -17.49
N VAL A 88 3.54 -5.79 -18.01
CA VAL A 88 4.55 -5.10 -18.83
C VAL A 88 4.24 -5.31 -20.31
N THR A 89 4.05 -6.56 -20.73
CA THR A 89 3.58 -6.97 -22.05
C THR A 89 2.63 -8.17 -21.92
N ALA A 90 2.04 -8.64 -23.02
CA ALA A 90 1.22 -9.85 -22.98
C ALA A 90 2.05 -11.05 -22.47
N GLY A 91 1.59 -11.68 -21.38
CA GLY A 91 2.28 -12.82 -20.75
C GLY A 91 3.56 -12.48 -19.97
N LYS A 92 3.87 -11.19 -19.76
CA LYS A 92 4.98 -10.76 -18.89
C LYS A 92 4.51 -9.79 -17.82
N TYR A 93 4.85 -10.12 -16.59
CA TYR A 93 4.47 -9.38 -15.40
C TYR A 93 5.71 -8.99 -14.61
N GLN A 94 5.65 -7.82 -14.00
CA GLN A 94 6.68 -7.36 -13.08
C GLN A 94 6.12 -7.35 -11.67
N LEU A 95 6.84 -7.94 -10.72
CA LEU A 95 6.45 -7.94 -9.32
C LEU A 95 6.44 -6.52 -8.75
N ILE A 96 5.31 -6.12 -8.16
CA ILE A 96 5.19 -4.88 -7.37
C ILE A 96 5.43 -5.22 -5.89
N SER A 97 4.68 -6.20 -5.37
CA SER A 97 4.68 -6.56 -3.94
C SER A 97 4.50 -8.05 -3.70
N GLY A 98 5.07 -8.54 -2.61
CA GLY A 98 5.00 -9.95 -2.21
C GLY A 98 6.22 -10.78 -2.60
N GLU A 99 7.42 -10.20 -2.63
CA GLU A 99 8.65 -10.91 -3.05
C GLU A 99 8.95 -12.16 -2.21
N ARG A 100 8.78 -12.09 -0.89
CA ARG A 100 8.92 -13.26 -0.01
C ARG A 100 7.96 -14.38 -0.39
N ARG A 101 6.73 -14.04 -0.75
CA ARG A 101 5.71 -15.00 -1.19
C ARG A 101 6.08 -15.59 -2.55
N LEU A 102 6.52 -14.79 -3.51
CA LEU A 102 7.01 -15.27 -4.81
C LEU A 102 8.20 -16.25 -4.63
N ARG A 103 9.19 -15.89 -3.81
CA ARG A 103 10.36 -16.74 -3.53
C ARG A 103 9.96 -18.03 -2.80
N ALA A 104 9.11 -17.93 -1.78
CA ALA A 104 8.62 -19.10 -1.06
C ALA A 104 7.76 -20.01 -1.96
N SER A 105 6.95 -19.45 -2.86
CA SER A 105 6.19 -20.22 -3.86
C SER A 105 7.10 -20.92 -4.89
N LYS A 106 8.22 -20.30 -5.28
CA LYS A 106 9.27 -20.95 -6.09
C LYS A 106 9.88 -22.13 -5.35
N LEU A 107 10.24 -21.96 -4.08
CA LEU A 107 10.78 -23.02 -3.22
C LEU A 107 9.74 -24.13 -2.94
N ALA A 108 8.45 -23.77 -2.90
CA ALA A 108 7.34 -24.71 -2.76
C ALA A 108 7.09 -25.53 -4.03
N GLY A 109 7.67 -25.16 -5.18
CA GLY A 109 7.48 -25.85 -6.45
C GLY A 109 6.13 -25.57 -7.13
N LEU A 110 5.48 -24.46 -6.77
CA LEU A 110 4.25 -24.03 -7.45
C LEU A 110 4.57 -23.57 -8.88
N LYS A 111 3.67 -23.84 -9.84
CA LYS A 111 3.80 -23.35 -11.22
C LYS A 111 3.09 -22.02 -11.43
N GLU A 112 1.97 -21.83 -10.74
CA GLU A 112 1.11 -20.65 -10.84
C GLU A 112 0.78 -20.17 -9.43
N ILE A 113 0.60 -18.85 -9.29
CA ILE A 113 0.20 -18.22 -8.02
C ILE A 113 -0.85 -17.13 -8.24
N PRO A 114 -1.77 -16.96 -7.28
CA PRO A 114 -2.76 -15.91 -7.34
C PRO A 114 -2.11 -14.53 -7.26
N ALA A 115 -2.48 -13.64 -8.17
CA ALA A 115 -1.94 -12.32 -8.29
C ALA A 115 -2.97 -11.28 -8.74
N TYR A 116 -2.84 -10.06 -8.20
CA TYR A 116 -3.54 -8.88 -8.70
C TYR A 116 -2.75 -8.28 -9.86
N ILE A 117 -3.38 -8.19 -11.04
CA ILE A 117 -2.79 -7.56 -12.23
C ILE A 117 -3.17 -6.08 -12.26
N ARG A 118 -2.16 -5.20 -12.30
CA ARG A 118 -2.30 -3.75 -12.43
C ARG A 118 -1.69 -3.26 -13.74
N THR A 119 -2.25 -2.21 -14.34
CA THR A 119 -1.64 -1.54 -15.49
C THR A 119 -0.68 -0.42 -15.04
N ALA A 120 0.18 0.05 -15.95
CA ALA A 120 1.07 1.17 -15.67
C ALA A 120 0.32 2.46 -15.29
N ASN A 121 -0.84 2.71 -15.92
CA ASN A 121 -1.69 3.84 -15.58
C ASN A 121 -2.27 3.71 -14.17
N ASP A 122 -2.71 2.51 -13.76
CA ASP A 122 -3.24 2.28 -12.42
C ASP A 122 -2.20 2.52 -11.33
N GLN A 123 -0.95 2.14 -11.60
CA GLN A 123 0.15 2.33 -10.66
C GLN A 123 0.49 3.81 -10.46
N GLN A 124 0.53 4.58 -11.55
CA GLN A 124 0.74 6.02 -11.50
C GLN A 124 -0.43 6.74 -10.84
N MET A 125 -1.67 6.33 -11.14
CA MET A 125 -2.86 6.89 -10.47
C MET A 125 -2.85 6.59 -8.96
N LEU A 126 -2.48 5.38 -8.55
CA LEU A 126 -2.34 5.02 -7.13
C LEU A 126 -1.27 5.89 -6.45
N GLU A 127 -0.12 6.04 -7.10
CA GLU A 127 0.96 6.87 -6.58
C GLU A 127 0.52 8.32 -6.43
N MET A 128 -0.12 8.90 -7.44
CA MET A 128 -0.66 10.26 -7.38
C MET A 128 -1.70 10.43 -6.28
N ALA A 129 -2.59 9.45 -6.10
CA ALA A 129 -3.60 9.46 -5.04
C ALA A 129 -2.97 9.41 -3.64
N LEU A 130 -1.91 8.61 -3.46
CA LEU A 130 -1.18 8.54 -2.19
C LEU A 130 -0.42 9.84 -1.91
N ILE A 131 0.20 10.45 -2.92
CA ILE A 131 0.92 11.73 -2.79
C ILE A 131 -0.05 12.86 -2.43
N GLU A 132 -1.19 12.98 -3.11
CA GLU A 132 -2.23 13.97 -2.79
C GLU A 132 -2.73 13.80 -1.36
N ASN A 133 -2.98 12.56 -0.94
CA ASN A 133 -3.41 12.31 0.43
C ASN A 133 -2.35 12.75 1.46
N ILE A 134 -1.06 12.47 1.21
CA ILE A 134 0.06 12.89 2.08
C ILE A 134 0.20 14.41 2.18
N GLN A 135 -0.12 15.14 1.10
CA GLN A 135 0.00 16.60 1.06
C GLN A 135 -1.13 17.35 1.78
N ARG A 136 -2.10 16.64 2.37
CA ARG A 136 -3.17 17.26 3.17
C ARG A 136 -2.63 17.84 4.47
N GLU A 137 -3.06 19.05 4.82
CA GLU A 137 -2.51 19.84 5.92
C GLU A 137 -2.77 19.29 7.33
N ASN A 138 -3.60 18.25 7.49
CA ASN A 138 -4.08 17.76 8.80
C ASN A 138 -3.81 16.28 9.07
N LEU A 139 -2.84 15.65 8.42
CA LEU A 139 -2.49 14.26 8.74
C LEU A 139 -1.74 14.15 10.07
N ASN A 140 -2.12 13.15 10.87
CA ASN A 140 -1.34 12.81 12.06
C ASN A 140 -0.08 12.00 11.67
N ALA A 141 0.90 11.95 12.59
CA ALA A 141 2.19 11.33 12.29
C ALA A 141 2.10 9.83 11.95
N ILE A 142 1.13 9.11 12.51
CA ILE A 142 0.90 7.70 12.21
C ILE A 142 0.30 7.54 10.81
N GLU A 143 -0.65 8.39 10.41
CA GLU A 143 -1.23 8.39 9.06
C GLU A 143 -0.19 8.68 7.97
N VAL A 144 0.72 9.64 8.22
CA VAL A 144 1.85 9.93 7.33
C VAL A 144 2.75 8.69 7.22
N ALA A 145 3.09 8.07 8.35
CA ALA A 145 3.92 6.87 8.37
C ALA A 145 3.27 5.69 7.62
N LEU A 146 1.98 5.47 7.79
CA LEU A 146 1.21 4.47 7.06
C LEU A 146 1.18 4.77 5.56
N SER A 147 1.00 6.03 5.17
CA SER A 147 1.01 6.45 3.76
C SER A 147 2.39 6.22 3.12
N PHE A 148 3.47 6.52 3.85
CA PHE A 148 4.84 6.20 3.41
C PHE A 148 5.06 4.70 3.25
N GLN A 149 4.59 3.89 4.20
CA GLN A 149 4.70 2.44 4.12
C GLN A 149 3.94 1.90 2.89
N ARG A 150 2.73 2.41 2.62
CA ARG A 150 1.95 2.08 1.43
C ARG A 150 2.66 2.47 0.14
N MET A 151 3.27 3.65 0.06
CA MET A 151 4.04 4.04 -1.14
C MET A 151 5.26 3.13 -1.37
N ILE A 152 5.92 2.67 -0.30
CA ILE A 152 7.04 1.71 -0.41
C ILE A 152 6.54 0.34 -0.87
N ASP A 153 5.46 -0.16 -0.27
CA ASP A 153 4.98 -1.53 -0.52
C ASP A 153 4.17 -1.66 -1.81
N GLU A 154 3.32 -0.68 -2.09
CA GLU A 154 2.40 -0.68 -3.24
C GLU A 154 3.00 0.02 -4.46
N CYS A 155 3.93 0.97 -4.31
CA CYS A 155 4.62 1.61 -5.43
C CYS A 155 6.09 1.17 -5.61
N SER A 156 6.55 0.21 -4.80
CA SER A 156 7.90 -0.35 -4.86
C SER A 156 9.00 0.70 -4.76
N LEU A 157 8.75 1.81 -4.07
CA LEU A 157 9.70 2.92 -3.94
C LEU A 157 10.73 2.64 -2.86
N LYS A 158 11.98 3.06 -3.10
CA LYS A 158 12.97 3.15 -2.03
C LYS A 158 12.67 4.34 -1.12
N GLN A 159 13.16 4.31 0.11
CA GLN A 159 13.00 5.43 1.05
C GLN A 159 13.58 6.74 0.52
N GLU A 160 14.63 6.67 -0.31
CA GLU A 160 15.24 7.81 -0.97
C GLU A 160 14.33 8.39 -2.07
N GLU A 161 13.85 7.55 -2.99
CA GLU A 161 12.91 7.91 -4.05
C GLU A 161 11.57 8.44 -3.48
N LEU A 162 11.08 7.82 -2.40
CA LEU A 162 9.91 8.33 -1.68
C LEU A 162 10.17 9.73 -1.14
N GLY A 163 11.35 9.96 -0.55
CA GLY A 163 11.75 11.28 -0.07
C GLY A 163 11.71 12.33 -1.16
N GLU A 164 12.27 12.04 -2.34
CA GLU A 164 12.21 12.92 -3.51
C GLU A 164 10.77 13.20 -3.94
N ARG A 165 9.91 12.17 -4.01
CA ARG A 165 8.50 12.27 -4.42
C ARG A 165 7.65 13.14 -3.48
N VAL A 166 7.92 13.07 -2.18
CA VAL A 166 7.17 13.82 -1.16
C VAL A 166 7.91 15.08 -0.68
N SER A 167 9.00 15.47 -1.36
CA SER A 167 9.84 16.62 -0.99
C SER A 167 10.32 16.58 0.47
N LYS A 168 10.72 15.40 0.95
CA LYS A 168 11.28 15.16 2.29
C LYS A 168 12.63 14.46 2.20
N ASN A 169 13.51 14.71 3.17
CA ASN A 169 14.77 13.99 3.24
C ASN A 169 14.55 12.51 3.61
N ARG A 170 15.42 11.62 3.12
CA ARG A 170 15.42 10.18 3.45
C ARG A 170 15.33 9.93 4.97
N SER A 171 16.07 10.69 5.77
CA SER A 171 16.07 10.55 7.23
C SER A 171 14.69 10.83 7.86
N THR A 172 13.93 11.77 7.29
CA THR A 172 12.55 12.06 7.70
C THR A 172 11.65 10.88 7.41
N VAL A 173 11.73 10.32 6.19
CA VAL A 173 10.97 9.13 5.79
C VAL A 173 11.27 7.96 6.73
N THR A 174 12.54 7.68 7.01
CA THR A 174 12.94 6.62 7.95
C THR A 174 12.36 6.83 9.34
N ASN A 175 12.40 8.06 9.87
CA ASN A 175 11.86 8.37 11.19
C ASN A 175 10.36 8.12 11.30
N TYR A 176 9.58 8.49 10.27
CA TYR A 176 8.14 8.19 10.23
C TYR A 176 7.88 6.68 10.19
N LEU A 177 8.59 5.94 9.34
CA LEU A 177 8.42 4.48 9.25
C LEU A 177 8.76 3.76 10.56
N ARG A 178 9.72 4.28 11.34
CA ARG A 178 10.06 3.71 12.66
C ARG A 178 8.93 3.85 13.68
N LEU A 179 8.02 4.81 13.53
CA LEU A 179 6.84 4.95 14.40
C LEU A 179 5.94 3.72 14.34
N LEU A 180 5.85 3.07 13.17
CA LEU A 180 5.04 1.87 12.99
C LEU A 180 5.58 0.65 13.75
N LYS A 181 6.82 0.73 14.26
CA LYS A 181 7.44 -0.31 15.10
C LYS A 181 7.11 -0.17 16.58
N LEU A 182 6.55 0.96 17.01
CA LEU A 182 6.18 1.17 18.41
C LEU A 182 4.98 0.28 18.80
N PRO A 183 4.82 -0.06 20.09
CA PRO A 183 3.62 -0.70 20.61
C PRO A 183 2.33 0.05 20.21
N PRO A 184 1.23 -0.67 19.95
CA PRO A 184 -0.03 -0.06 19.49
C PRO A 184 -0.58 1.03 20.41
N THR A 185 -0.37 0.91 21.72
CA THR A 185 -0.77 1.91 22.72
C THR A 185 -0.04 3.24 22.52
N ILE A 186 1.27 3.20 22.26
CA ILE A 186 2.10 4.39 22.01
C ILE A 186 1.73 5.02 20.66
N GLN A 187 1.46 4.18 19.65
CA GLN A 187 0.95 4.66 18.36
C GLN A 187 -0.40 5.38 18.52
N ALA A 188 -1.31 4.84 19.33
CA ALA A 188 -2.60 5.47 19.62
C ALA A 188 -2.42 6.82 20.33
N SER A 189 -1.57 6.89 21.36
CA SER A 189 -1.29 8.15 22.05
C SER A 189 -0.63 9.20 21.15
N LEU A 190 0.22 8.79 20.19
CA LEU A 190 0.79 9.70 19.18
C LEU A 190 -0.29 10.19 18.19
N ARG A 191 -1.17 9.30 17.75
CA ARG A 191 -2.30 9.63 16.87
C ARG A 191 -3.24 10.63 17.53
N ASP A 192 -3.55 10.40 18.81
CA ASP A 192 -4.49 11.21 19.58
C ASP A 192 -3.84 12.50 20.12
N GLY A 193 -2.56 12.74 19.81
CA GLY A 193 -1.83 13.96 20.20
C GLY A 193 -1.43 14.05 21.67
N GLN A 194 -1.57 12.96 22.43
CA GLN A 194 -1.17 12.89 23.85
C GLN A 194 0.34 12.95 24.02
N ILE A 195 1.08 12.43 23.04
CA ILE A 195 2.53 12.57 22.96
C ILE A 195 2.92 13.14 21.60
N THR A 196 4.00 13.91 21.57
CA THR A 196 4.54 14.46 20.33
C THR A 196 5.49 13.48 19.64
N MET A 197 5.80 13.76 18.37
CA MET A 197 6.82 13.04 17.61
C MET A 197 8.19 12.97 18.29
N GLY A 198 8.56 13.97 19.09
CA GLY A 198 9.81 13.97 19.85
C GLY A 198 9.84 12.85 20.90
N HIS A 199 8.75 12.71 21.66
CA HIS A 199 8.60 11.63 22.65
C HIS A 199 8.65 10.26 21.99
N ALA A 200 7.91 10.08 20.89
CA ALA A 200 7.92 8.83 20.15
C ALA A 200 9.31 8.46 19.64
N LYS A 201 10.10 9.44 19.15
CA LYS A 201 11.48 9.22 18.72
C LYS A 201 12.41 8.78 19.85
N ALA A 202 12.25 9.34 21.05
CA ALA A 202 13.00 8.91 22.22
C ALA A 202 12.66 7.46 22.60
N LEU A 203 11.36 7.13 22.67
CA LEU A 203 10.87 5.78 23.00
C LEU A 203 11.32 4.72 21.99
N ILE A 204 11.37 5.06 20.70
CA ILE A 204 11.89 4.17 19.63
C ILE A 204 13.35 3.75 19.85
N GLY A 205 14.12 4.52 20.63
CA GLY A 205 15.51 4.18 20.96
C GLY A 205 15.65 3.05 21.98
N VAL A 206 14.57 2.68 22.67
CA VAL A 206 14.54 1.58 23.65
C VAL A 206 14.26 0.27 22.93
N ASP A 207 15.09 -0.75 23.13
CA ASP A 207 14.93 -2.03 22.44
C ASP A 207 13.78 -2.89 22.99
N ASP A 208 13.50 -2.79 24.29
CA ASP A 208 12.46 -3.60 24.97
C ASP A 208 11.07 -2.93 24.91
N PRO A 209 10.06 -3.56 24.26
CA PRO A 209 8.69 -3.06 24.24
C PRO A 209 8.06 -2.86 25.62
N ALA A 210 8.42 -3.67 26.63
CA ALA A 210 7.89 -3.50 27.98
C ALA A 210 8.41 -2.22 28.64
N GLN A 211 9.70 -1.91 28.47
CA GLN A 211 10.29 -0.65 28.91
C GLN A 211 9.71 0.56 28.15
N GLN A 212 9.48 0.44 26.84
CA GLN A 212 8.80 1.48 26.06
C GLN A 212 7.44 1.84 26.65
N LEU A 213 6.64 0.83 27.02
CA LEU A 213 5.33 1.03 27.64
C LEU A 213 5.43 1.67 29.03
N PHE A 214 6.40 1.25 29.84
CA PHE A 214 6.66 1.84 31.15
C PHE A 214 7.00 3.33 31.03
N PHE A 215 7.97 3.68 30.18
CA PHE A 215 8.35 5.06 29.95
C PHE A 215 7.22 5.89 29.35
N HIS A 216 6.45 5.33 28.42
CA HIS A 216 5.26 5.98 27.87
C HIS A 216 4.24 6.35 28.95
N GLN A 217 3.92 5.41 29.84
CA GLN A 217 3.00 5.68 30.94
C GLN A 217 3.55 6.76 31.88
N TYR A 218 4.84 6.73 32.17
CA TYR A 218 5.51 7.73 33.01
C TYR A 218 5.48 9.13 32.36
N ILE A 219 5.72 9.24 31.05
CA ILE A 219 5.63 10.50 30.29
C ILE A 219 4.24 11.12 30.43
N ILE A 220 3.17 10.32 30.24
CA ILE A 220 1.79 10.80 30.34
C ILE A 220 1.45 11.21 31.77
N GLN A 221 1.85 10.42 32.77
CA GLN A 221 1.52 10.70 34.17
C GLN A 221 2.20 11.96 34.71
N HIS A 222 3.41 12.25 34.24
CA HIS A 222 4.23 13.37 34.73
C HIS A 222 4.33 14.55 33.75
N ASP A 223 3.59 14.51 32.64
CA ASP A 223 3.61 15.50 31.56
C ASP A 223 5.06 15.89 31.18
N LEU A 224 5.88 14.88 30.93
CA LEU A 224 7.30 15.09 30.68
C LEU A 224 7.51 15.84 29.36
N SER A 225 8.50 16.72 29.33
CA SER A 225 8.96 17.31 28.08
C SER A 225 9.80 16.31 27.28
N VAL A 226 9.91 16.55 25.97
CA VAL A 226 10.73 15.73 25.06
C VAL A 226 12.17 15.59 25.58
N ARG A 227 12.76 16.70 26.04
CA ARG A 227 14.13 16.71 26.57
C ARG A 227 14.28 15.84 27.83
N LYS A 228 13.34 15.94 28.78
CA LYS A 228 13.35 15.08 29.99
C LYS A 228 13.15 13.61 29.62
N THR A 229 12.35 13.35 28.61
CA THR A 229 12.13 11.99 28.09
C THR A 229 13.40 11.43 27.47
N GLU A 230 14.12 12.20 26.66
CA GLU A 230 15.41 11.80 26.10
C GLU A 230 16.44 11.52 27.19
N GLU A 231 16.47 12.32 28.26
CA GLU A 231 17.36 12.10 29.42
C GLU A 231 17.00 10.85 30.23
N MET A 232 15.70 10.55 30.37
CA MET A 232 15.20 9.38 31.12
C MET A 232 15.47 8.06 30.39
N VAL A 233 15.42 8.08 29.05
CA VAL A 233 15.49 6.90 28.19
C VAL A 233 16.94 6.50 27.85
N ARG A 234 17.91 7.39 28.09
CA ARG A 234 19.33 7.19 27.79
C ARG A 234 20.06 6.42 28.88
#